data_AF-A0A830FI01-F1
#
_entry.id   AF-A0A830FI01-F1
#
_cell.length_a   1.000
_cell.length_b   1.000
_cell.length_c   1.000
_cell.angle_alpha   90.00
_cell.angle_beta   90.00
_cell.angle_gamma   90.00
#
_symmetry.space_group_name_H-M   'P 1'
#
loop_
_entity.id
_entity.type
_entity.pdbx_description
1 polymer ?
#
loop_
_entity_poly.entity_id
_entity_poly.type
_entity_poly.pdbx_seq_one_letter_code
_entity_poly.pdbx_strand_id
1 'polypeptide(L)'
;MYRAGDQVDQGEWLAELEAVAERLDLDAEARSTAQDLFLSQLPDEDRSKRAVLAASVYAAALLVGDQRAQTEVADAADVSRLSIQSRWKDLLDGAGFRTPDW
;
A
#
# COMPACT_ATOMS: atom_id res chain seq x y z
N MET A 1 -10.07 22.96 -4.10
CA MET A 1 -9.57 23.18 -5.47
C MET A 1 -8.32 22.32 -5.59
N TYR A 2 -8.44 21.13 -6.20
CA TYR A 2 -7.33 20.19 -6.36
C TYR A 2 -6.29 20.85 -7.27
N ARG A 3 -5.06 21.07 -6.79
CA ARG A 3 -4.03 21.74 -7.58
C ARG A 3 -3.38 20.70 -8.50
N ALA A 4 -2.88 21.14 -9.65
CA ALA A 4 -2.09 20.27 -10.53
C ALA A 4 -0.93 19.57 -9.81
N GLY A 5 -0.43 20.14 -8.70
CA GLY A 5 0.58 19.51 -7.84
C GLY A 5 0.10 18.23 -7.16
N ASP A 6 -1.16 18.15 -6.73
CA ASP A 6 -1.70 16.96 -6.05
C ASP A 6 -1.74 15.76 -7.01
N GLN A 7 -2.08 16.00 -8.29
CA GLN A 7 -2.12 14.95 -9.31
C GLN A 7 -0.73 14.45 -9.72
N VAL A 8 0.28 15.34 -9.75
CA VAL A 8 1.67 14.96 -10.01
C VAL A 8 2.22 14.13 -8.86
N ASP A 9 2.02 14.58 -7.63
CA ASP A 9 2.42 13.85 -6.42
C ASP A 9 1.75 12.46 -6.35
N GLN A 10 0.44 12.37 -6.62
CA GLN A 10 -0.24 11.07 -6.76
C GLN A 10 0.43 10.15 -7.79
N GLY A 11 0.82 10.68 -8.95
CA GLY A 11 1.52 9.91 -9.98
C GLY A 11 2.88 9.39 -9.50
N GLU A 12 3.64 10.20 -8.76
CA GLU A 12 4.92 9.80 -8.16
C GLU A 12 4.75 8.67 -7.14
N TRP A 13 3.72 8.75 -6.29
CA TRP A 13 3.44 7.69 -5.30
C TRP A 13 2.95 6.39 -5.94
N LEU A 14 2.15 6.47 -7.01
CA LEU A 14 1.74 5.27 -7.76
C LEU A 14 2.93 4.61 -8.45
N ALA A 15 3.88 5.40 -8.98
CA ALA A 15 5.12 4.87 -9.55
C ALA A 15 6.01 4.19 -8.49
N GLU A 16 6.13 4.78 -7.30
CA GLU A 16 6.85 4.14 -6.18
C GLU A 16 6.16 2.84 -5.73
N LEU A 17 4.82 2.82 -5.70
CA LEU A 17 4.04 1.64 -5.34
C LEU A 17 4.31 0.50 -6.33
N GLU A 18 4.28 0.81 -7.62
CA GLU A 18 4.61 -0.14 -8.68
C GLU A 18 6.04 -0.67 -8.52
N ALA A 19 7.02 0.20 -8.25
CA ALA A 19 8.40 -0.21 -8.03
C ALA A 19 8.60 -1.09 -6.78
N VAL A 20 7.84 -0.85 -5.70
CA VAL A 20 7.82 -1.74 -4.52
C VAL A 20 7.22 -3.10 -4.89
N ALA A 21 6.09 -3.13 -5.59
CA ALA A 21 5.42 -4.37 -5.96
C ALA A 21 6.26 -5.20 -6.95
N GLU A 22 6.98 -4.56 -7.88
CA GLU A 22 7.94 -5.20 -8.77
C GLU A 22 9.12 -5.82 -8.02
N ARG A 23 9.69 -5.12 -7.03
CA ARG A 23 10.76 -5.65 -6.17
C ARG A 23 10.34 -6.91 -5.42
N LEU A 24 9.05 -7.04 -5.13
CA LEU A 24 8.45 -8.18 -4.45
C LEU A 24 7.98 -9.28 -5.42
N ASP A 25 8.12 -9.08 -6.73
CA ASP A 25 7.62 -9.98 -7.78
C ASP A 25 6.12 -10.29 -7.60
N LEU A 26 5.33 -9.25 -7.27
CA LEU A 26 3.89 -9.36 -7.17
C LEU A 26 3.26 -9.36 -8.56
N ASP A 27 2.18 -10.11 -8.73
CA ASP A 27 1.43 -10.16 -9.98
C ASP A 27 0.59 -8.89 -10.25
N ALA A 28 -0.02 -8.82 -11.42
CA ALA A 28 -0.83 -7.67 -11.83
C ALA A 28 -2.09 -7.48 -10.98
N GLU A 29 -2.67 -8.55 -10.43
CA GLU A 29 -3.88 -8.48 -9.60
C GLU A 29 -3.55 -7.87 -8.22
N ALA A 30 -2.44 -8.29 -7.61
CA ALA A 30 -1.89 -7.70 -6.39
C ALA A 30 -1.57 -6.21 -6.58
N ARG A 31 -0.92 -5.84 -7.70
CA ARG A 31 -0.57 -4.45 -8.01
C ARG A 31 -1.79 -3.56 -8.16
N SER A 32 -2.77 -3.99 -8.95
CA SER A 32 -4.03 -3.26 -9.14
C SER A 32 -4.74 -3.05 -7.80
N THR A 33 -4.86 -4.12 -7.01
CA THR A 33 -5.48 -4.07 -5.68
C THR A 33 -4.75 -3.13 -4.73
N ALA A 34 -3.41 -3.13 -4.76
CA ALA A 34 -2.60 -2.23 -3.91
C ALA A 34 -2.81 -0.76 -4.28
N GLN A 35 -2.90 -0.43 -5.57
CA GLN A 35 -3.19 0.93 -6.04
C GLN A 35 -4.58 1.38 -5.60
N ASP A 36 -5.60 0.52 -5.73
CA ASP A 36 -6.96 0.83 -5.30
C ASP A 36 -7.03 1.10 -3.79
N LEU A 37 -6.39 0.26 -2.97
CA LEU A 37 -6.29 0.46 -1.52
C LEU A 37 -5.59 1.78 -1.20
N PHE A 38 -4.43 2.05 -1.81
CA PHE A 38 -3.66 3.26 -1.58
C PHE A 38 -4.44 4.53 -1.91
N LEU A 39 -5.12 4.56 -3.05
CA LEU A 39 -5.92 5.71 -3.50
C LEU A 39 -7.18 5.92 -2.66
N SER A 40 -7.79 4.85 -2.13
CA SER A 40 -8.97 4.94 -1.28
C SER A 40 -8.70 5.66 0.06
N GLN A 41 -7.44 5.62 0.52
CA GLN A 41 -7.02 6.06 1.84
C GLN A 41 -5.82 7.00 1.79
N LEU A 42 -5.65 7.70 0.66
CA LEU A 42 -4.51 8.57 0.41
C LEU A 42 -4.41 9.66 1.49
N PRO A 43 -3.36 9.67 2.32
CA PRO A 43 -3.21 10.68 3.37
C PRO A 43 -2.64 11.99 2.80
N ASP A 44 -2.96 13.10 3.44
CA ASP A 44 -2.45 14.43 3.03
C ASP A 44 -0.93 14.58 3.24
N GLU A 45 -0.36 13.91 4.25
CA GLU A 45 1.05 14.04 4.62
C GLU A 45 1.96 13.00 3.95
N ASP A 46 3.06 13.44 3.32
CA ASP A 46 4.00 12.58 2.57
C ASP A 46 4.62 11.43 3.38
N ARG A 47 4.99 11.69 4.65
CA ARG A 47 5.55 10.64 5.52
C ARG A 47 4.54 9.52 5.77
N SER A 48 3.26 9.87 5.82
CA SER A 48 2.17 8.92 5.96
C SER A 48 1.93 8.15 4.65
N LYS A 49 2.11 8.78 3.48
CA LYS A 49 1.93 8.15 2.16
C LYS A 49 2.83 6.93 1.98
N ARG A 50 4.12 7.00 2.31
CA ARG A 50 5.01 5.83 2.20
C ARG A 50 4.57 4.65 3.09
N ALA A 51 4.15 4.94 4.32
CA ALA A 51 3.66 3.90 5.23
C ALA A 51 2.34 3.29 4.75
N VAL A 52 1.42 4.10 4.22
CA VAL A 52 0.15 3.65 3.63
C VAL A 52 0.39 2.85 2.36
N LEU A 53 1.32 3.26 1.51
CA LEU A 53 1.75 2.54 0.32
C LEU A 53 2.24 1.13 0.69
N ALA A 54 3.19 1.03 1.62
CA ALA A 54 3.73 -0.26 2.06
C ALA A 54 2.63 -1.15 2.66
N ALA A 55 1.73 -0.57 3.46
CA ALA A 55 0.61 -1.30 4.04
C ALA A 55 -0.42 -1.73 2.99
N SER A 56 -0.65 -0.95 1.94
CA SER A 56 -1.55 -1.26 0.82
C SER A 56 -0.99 -2.43 -0.01
N VAL A 57 0.31 -2.42 -0.29
CA VAL A 57 1.01 -3.53 -0.97
C VAL A 57 0.88 -4.82 -0.16
N TYR A 58 1.14 -4.78 1.15
CA TYR A 58 0.99 -5.95 2.01
C TYR A 58 -0.45 -6.45 2.06
N ALA A 59 -1.42 -5.54 2.24
CA ALA A 59 -2.83 -5.89 2.31
C ALA A 59 -3.35 -6.50 1.00
N ALA A 60 -2.95 -5.95 -0.15
CA ALA A 60 -3.30 -6.48 -1.46
C ALA A 60 -2.73 -7.89 -1.69
N ALA A 61 -1.44 -8.07 -1.42
CA ALA A 61 -0.76 -9.37 -1.49
C ALA A 61 -1.47 -10.43 -0.62
N LEU A 62 -1.94 -10.03 0.57
CA LEU A 62 -2.73 -10.89 1.45
C LEU A 62 -4.10 -11.25 0.86
N LEU A 63 -4.82 -10.28 0.29
CA LEU A 63 -6.16 -10.47 -0.29
C LEU A 63 -6.16 -11.42 -1.49
N VAL A 64 -5.18 -11.29 -2.38
CA VAL A 64 -5.09 -12.09 -3.61
C VAL A 64 -4.42 -13.46 -3.38
N GLY A 65 -3.86 -13.68 -2.18
CA GLY A 65 -3.21 -14.94 -1.81
C GLY A 65 -1.72 -15.02 -2.16
N ASP A 66 -1.13 -13.97 -2.73
CA ASP A 66 0.32 -13.84 -3.00
C ASP A 66 1.07 -13.33 -1.77
N GLN A 67 0.97 -14.06 -0.66
CA GLN A 67 1.41 -13.59 0.66
C GLN A 67 2.92 -13.34 0.72
N ARG A 68 3.29 -12.13 1.14
CA ARG A 68 4.66 -11.74 1.49
C ARG A 68 4.77 -11.43 2.98
N ALA A 69 5.94 -11.66 3.57
CA ALA A 69 6.15 -11.26 4.95
C ALA A 69 6.15 -9.73 5.07
N GLN A 70 5.58 -9.20 6.15
CA GLN A 70 5.58 -7.75 6.38
C GLN A 70 7.00 -7.17 6.43
N THR A 71 8.00 -7.95 6.84
CA THR A 71 9.41 -7.54 6.81
C THR A 71 9.94 -7.38 5.38
N GLU A 72 9.57 -8.28 4.46
CA GLU A 72 9.98 -8.18 3.06
C GLU A 72 9.39 -6.93 2.40
N VAL A 73 8.10 -6.66 2.68
CA VAL A 73 7.44 -5.45 2.19
C VAL A 73 8.05 -4.19 2.82
N ALA A 74 8.40 -4.24 4.12
CA ALA A 74 9.03 -3.14 4.82
C ALA A 74 10.41 -2.80 4.24
N ASP A 75 11.22 -3.82 3.98
CA ASP A 75 12.55 -3.67 3.38
C ASP A 75 12.43 -3.13 1.94
N ALA A 76 11.46 -3.64 1.16
CA ALA A 76 11.22 -3.15 -0.19
C ALA A 76 10.75 -1.69 -0.22
N ALA A 77 9.95 -1.24 0.75
CA ALA A 77 9.40 0.11 0.78
C ALA A 77 10.21 1.11 1.62
N ASP A 78 11.35 0.71 2.20
CA ASP A 78 12.16 1.52 3.13
C ASP A 78 11.34 2.09 4.29
N VAL A 79 10.61 1.20 4.98
CA VAL A 79 9.84 1.52 6.19
C VAL A 79 10.09 0.50 7.29
N SER A 80 9.58 0.78 8.49
CA SER A 80 9.56 -0.24 9.54
C SER A 80 8.42 -1.23 9.32
N ARG A 81 8.64 -2.50 9.70
CA ARG A 81 7.55 -3.51 9.79
C ARG A 81 6.36 -2.99 10.59
N LEU A 82 6.61 -2.25 11.69
CA LEU A 82 5.55 -1.70 12.54
C LEU A 82 4.67 -0.67 11.81
N SER A 83 5.24 0.07 10.85
CA SER A 83 4.51 1.02 10.02
C SER A 83 3.42 0.31 9.19
N ILE A 84 3.73 -0.89 8.69
CA ILE A 84 2.79 -1.77 7.98
C ILE A 84 1.80 -2.38 8.98
N GLN A 85 2.31 -3.01 10.05
CA GLN A 85 1.52 -3.73 11.04
C GLN A 85 0.38 -2.89 11.64
N SER A 86 0.66 -1.61 11.91
CA SER A 86 -0.29 -0.69 12.52
C SER A 86 -1.37 -0.14 11.57
N ARG A 87 -1.32 -0.45 10.27
CA ARG A 87 -2.21 0.17 9.26
C ARG A 87 -2.98 -0.83 8.41
N TRP A 88 -2.42 -1.99 8.09
CA TRP A 88 -3.00 -2.86 7.06
C TRP A 88 -4.44 -3.31 7.37
N LYS A 89 -4.78 -3.53 8.64
CA LYS A 89 -6.15 -3.89 9.04
C LYS A 89 -7.11 -2.72 8.78
N ASP A 90 -6.77 -1.53 9.26
CA ASP A 90 -7.57 -0.33 9.03
C ASP A 90 -7.73 -0.01 7.55
N LEU A 91 -6.69 -0.29 6.73
CA LEU A 91 -6.78 -0.13 5.29
C LEU A 91 -7.85 -1.05 4.69
N LEU A 92 -7.79 -2.34 5.02
CA LEU A 92 -8.78 -3.31 4.56
C LEU A 92 -10.20 -2.98 5.03
N ASP A 93 -10.36 -2.66 6.31
CA ASP A 93 -11.66 -2.32 6.89
C ASP A 93 -12.25 -1.06 6.23
N GLY A 94 -11.43 -0.03 6.00
CA GLY A 94 -11.86 1.20 5.32
C GLY A 94 -12.17 1.01 3.83
N ALA A 95 -11.57 0.02 3.18
CA ALA A 95 -11.90 -0.40 1.81
C ALA A 95 -13.12 -1.35 1.75
N GLY A 96 -13.72 -1.69 2.90
CA GLY A 96 -14.91 -2.54 2.99
C GLY A 96 -14.63 -4.04 2.97
N PHE A 97 -13.37 -4.44 3.05
CA PHE A 97 -12.99 -5.83 3.24
C PHE A 97 -13.15 -6.22 4.71
N ARG A 98 -13.53 -7.47 4.98
CA ARG A 98 -13.50 -8.00 6.34
C ARG A 98 -12.08 -8.46 6.65
N THR A 99 -11.44 -7.81 7.62
CA THR A 99 -10.17 -8.28 8.14
C THR A 99 -10.33 -9.59 8.91
N PRO A 100 -9.37 -10.52 8.82
CA PRO A 100 -9.34 -11.68 9.68
C PRO A 100 -8.92 -11.31 11.12
N ASP A 101 -9.56 -11.95 12.11
CA ASP A 101 -9.30 -11.72 13.55
C ASP A 101 -8.06 -12.45 14.10
N TRP A 102 -7.36 -13.24 13.28
CA TRP A 102 -6.26 -14.11 13.73
C TRP A 102 -4.95 -13.38 14.00
#